data_AF-A0A2R7NSM4-F1
#
_entry.id   AF-A0A2R7NSM4-F1
#
_cell.length_a   1.000
_cell.length_b   1.000
_cell.length_c   1.000
_cell.angle_alpha   90.00
_cell.angle_beta   90.00
_cell.angle_gamma   90.00
#
_symmetry.space_group_name_H-M   'P 1'
#
loop_
_entity.id
_entity.type
_entity.pdbx_description
1 polymer ?
#
loop_
_entity_poly.entity_id
_entity_poly.type
_entity_poly.pdbx_seq_one_letter_code
_entity_poly.pdbx_strand_id
1 'polypeptide(L)' 'MTEPVPFVEPRLRFFADLRVEVGVPQEVGRTVHGLRRLIPILGGKAQG' A
#
# COMPACT_ATOMS: atom_id res chain seq x y z
N MET A 1 28.18 7.88 -31.07
CA MET A 1 27.34 8.58 -30.07
C MET A 1 26.09 7.75 -29.95
N THR A 2 25.81 7.17 -28.78
CA THR A 2 24.64 6.29 -28.59
C THR A 2 23.49 7.18 -28.15
N GLU A 3 22.44 7.25 -28.96
CA GLU A 3 21.22 7.96 -28.62
C GLU A 3 20.62 7.36 -27.33
N PRO A 4 20.25 8.19 -26.33
CA PRO A 4 19.61 7.69 -25.11
C PRO A 4 18.23 7.13 -25.45
N VAL A 5 17.96 5.89 -25.02
CA VAL A 5 16.62 5.30 -25.15
C VAL A 5 15.66 6.12 -24.30
N PRO A 6 14.57 6.67 -24.87
CA PRO A 6 13.60 7.43 -24.10
C PRO A 6 12.95 6.52 -23.06
N PHE A 7 12.93 6.97 -21.81
CA PHE A 7 12.17 6.31 -20.75
C PHE A 7 10.68 6.49 -21.06
N VAL A 8 10.03 5.42 -21.51
CA VAL A 8 8.59 5.42 -21.73
C VAL A 8 7.90 5.29 -20.37
N GLU A 9 6.90 6.14 -20.15
CA GLU A 9 6.10 6.10 -18.94
C GLU A 9 5.35 4.75 -18.82
N PRO A 10 5.43 4.06 -17.66
CA PRO A 10 4.67 2.84 -17.43
C PRO A 10 3.15 3.09 -17.50
N ARG A 11 2.43 2.29 -18.29
CA ARG A 11 0.97 2.34 -18.33
C ARG A 11 0.38 1.57 -17.15
N LEU A 12 -0.47 2.23 -16.38
CA LEU A 12 -1.26 1.58 -15.33
C LEU A 12 -2.50 0.92 -15.93
N ARG A 13 -2.74 -0.34 -15.54
CA ARG A 13 -3.98 -1.05 -15.83
C ARG A 13 -4.62 -1.45 -14.52
N PHE A 14 -5.94 -1.33 -14.45
CA PHE A 14 -6.69 -1.92 -13.36
C PHE A 14 -6.42 -3.43 -13.34
N PHE A 15 -6.22 -3.97 -12.13
CA PHE A 15 -5.91 -5.39 -11.92
C PHE A 15 -6.98 -6.06 -11.06
N ALA A 16 -7.28 -5.48 -9.90
CA ALA A 16 -8.25 -6.04 -8.98
C ALA A 16 -8.73 -4.99 -7.97
N ASP A 17 -9.92 -5.23 -7.42
CA ASP A 17 -10.40 -4.63 -6.18
C ASP A 17 -9.91 -5.44 -4.97
N LEU A 18 -9.56 -4.73 -3.90
CA LEU A 18 -9.19 -5.32 -2.61
C LEU A 18 -10.09 -4.77 -1.51
N ARG A 19 -10.81 -5.67 -0.83
CA ARG A 19 -11.57 -5.36 0.38
C ARG A 19 -10.89 -5.99 1.58
N VAL A 20 -10.55 -5.18 2.58
CA VAL A 20 -9.82 -5.62 3.78
C VAL A 20 -10.70 -5.45 5.00
N GLU A 21 -10.75 -6.49 5.84
CA GLU A 21 -11.33 -6.46 7.17
C GLU A 21 -10.22 -6.16 8.18
N VAL A 22 -10.36 -5.07 8.93
CA VAL A 22 -9.33 -4.59 9.85
C VAL A 22 -9.79 -4.66 11.30
N GLY A 23 -8.84 -4.96 12.19
CA GLY A 23 -9.05 -5.00 13.62
C GLY A 23 -8.98 -3.63 14.27
N VAL A 24 -9.16 -3.62 15.60
CA VAL A 24 -9.07 -2.42 16.42
C VAL A 24 -7.64 -1.87 16.38
N PRO A 25 -7.44 -0.55 16.19
CA PRO A 25 -6.12 0.06 16.29
C PRO A 25 -5.51 -0.13 17.68
N GLN A 26 -4.26 -0.59 17.70
CA GLN A 26 -3.46 -0.77 18.91
C GLN A 26 -2.42 0.35 18.98
N GLU A 27 -2.44 1.13 20.06
CA GLU A 27 -1.41 2.15 20.28
C GLU A 27 -0.13 1.49 20.77
N VAL A 28 0.96 1.69 20.02
CA VAL A 28 2.30 1.22 20.39
C VAL A 28 3.02 2.27 21.23
N GLY A 29 2.71 3.54 21.00
CA GLY A 29 3.23 4.67 21.78
C GLY A 29 3.82 5.77 20.92
N ARG A 30 4.32 6.82 21.58
CA ARG A 30 4.97 7.96 20.93
C ARG A 30 6.38 7.58 20.48
N THR A 31 6.71 7.97 19.25
CA THR A 31 8.03 7.88 18.64
C THR A 31 8.56 9.29 18.40
N VAL A 32 9.83 9.38 17.96
CA VAL A 32 10.46 10.66 17.56
C VAL A 32 9.69 11.41 16.46
N HIS A 33 8.81 10.73 15.71
CA HIS A 33 8.04 11.31 14.60
C HIS A 33 6.53 11.24 14.80
N GLY A 34 6.06 11.10 16.05
CA GLY A 34 4.63 11.09 16.38
C GLY A 34 4.14 9.74 16.89
N LEU A 35 2.83 9.54 16.84
CA LEU A 35 2.18 8.38 17.45
C LEU A 35 2.20 7.16 16.54
N ARG A 36 2.71 6.02 17.04
CA ARG A 36 2.69 4.74 16.33
C ARG A 36 1.48 3.91 16.73
N ARG A 37 0.75 3.43 15.73
CA ARG A 37 -0.37 2.48 15.88
C ARG A 37 -0.18 1.27 14.98
N LEU A 38 -0.70 0.14 15.41
CA LEU A 38 -0.83 -1.09 14.61
C LEU A 38 -2.30 -1.36 14.37
N ILE A 39 -2.68 -1.68 13.14
CA ILE A 39 -4.05 -2.03 12.77
C ILE A 39 -3.97 -3.41 12.11
N PRO A 40 -4.41 -4.49 12.79
CA PRO A 40 -4.34 -5.83 12.24
C PRO A 40 -5.22 -5.98 11.00
N ILE A 41 -4.75 -6.70 9.98
CA ILE A 41 -5.60 -7.23 8.93
C ILE A 41 -6.14 -8.56 9.41
N LEU A 42 -7.45 -8.66 9.55
CA LEU A 42 -8.13 -9.86 10.04
C LEU A 42 -8.56 -10.79 8.89
N GLY A 43 -8.72 -10.22 7.69
CA GLY A 43 -9.13 -10.95 6.51
C GLY A 43 -9.44 -10.01 5.36
N GLY A 44 -10.09 -10.54 4.33
CA GLY A 44 -10.50 -9.77 3.17
C GLY A 44 -10.76 -10.61 1.93
N LYS A 45 -11.07 -9.92 0.84
CA LYS A 45 -11.27 -10.51 -0.49
C LYS A 45 -10.57 -9.67 -1.54
N ALA A 46 -9.98 -10.34 -2.52
CA ALA A 46 -9.49 -9.72 -3.75
C ALA A 46 -10.32 -10.23 -4.92
N GLN A 47 -10.68 -9.36 -5.86
CA GLN A 47 -11.47 -9.70 -7.04
C GLN A 47 -10.94 -8.96 -8.27
N GLY A 48 -10.59 -9.70 -9.32
CA GLY A 48 -10.05 -9.20 -10.59
C GLY A 48 -10.01 -10.28 -11.66
#